data_AF-A0A7S2RSG6-F1
#
_entry.id   AF-A0A7S2RSG6-F1
#
_cell.length_a   1.000
_cell.length_b   1.000
_cell.length_c   1.000
_cell.angle_alpha   90.00
_cell.angle_beta   90.00
_cell.angle_gamma   90.00
#
_symmetry.space_group_name_H-M   'P 1'
#
loop_
_entity.id
_entity.type
_entity.pdbx_description
1 polymer ?
#
loop_
_entity_poly.entity_id
_entity_poly.type
_entity_poly.pdbx_seq_one_letter_code
_entity_poly.pdbx_strand_id
1 'polypeptide(L)'
;MNFLCSCSRQGIDTTSVLAFVTDDDMEQVLEVMGVATFRHPALGSYPTRSAHGYGDNVFTAMMWLKTLSVHTVLRCGWDVLFQDADVIWWRDPRPWFQAPETRKADTYWQFDGARSLRYAPFSANSGFYYLRSNPRTRLLLQDLTHSFNLVAQWRSHQHVLDMLLVEHYSRSGLSVQILSQLDFSIGQTYHRRKYFMRELLQDQRRPYLFHWSWTAGKHEKIKYSLETGMWYLHGVCTEARLREHRNNVTFLHGCCISTDAGVELQSLRRSQSSHHENYTSFVKYPHPFLLPPQELPAWAFGDEEKPGAKKNKQKKKS
;
A
#
# COMPACT_ATOMS: atom_id res chain seq x y z
N MET A 1 9.40 -6.98 6.58
CA MET A 1 9.45 -8.43 6.91
C MET A 1 8.46 -9.28 6.11
N ASN A 2 7.13 -9.13 6.23
CA ASN A 2 6.18 -10.03 5.52
C ASN A 2 6.42 -10.11 4.00
N PHE A 3 6.71 -8.97 3.35
CA PHE A 3 7.12 -8.90 1.96
C PHE A 3 8.35 -9.78 1.65
N LEU A 4 9.43 -9.67 2.42
CA LEU A 4 10.66 -10.44 2.22
C LEU A 4 10.40 -11.95 2.34
N CYS A 5 9.60 -12.36 3.32
CA CYS A 5 9.21 -13.76 3.46
C CYS A 5 8.32 -14.23 2.31
N SER A 6 7.46 -13.37 1.75
CA SER A 6 6.70 -13.69 0.54
C SER A 6 7.63 -13.92 -0.65
N CYS A 7 8.65 -13.08 -0.85
CA CYS A 7 9.64 -13.24 -1.90
C CYS A 7 10.49 -14.50 -1.72
N SER A 8 11.00 -14.73 -0.51
CA SER A 8 11.80 -15.91 -0.16
C SER A 8 11.04 -17.21 -0.45
N ARG A 9 9.76 -17.28 -0.09
CA ARG A 9 8.90 -18.44 -0.40
C ARG A 9 8.75 -18.70 -1.90
N GLN A 10 8.80 -17.66 -2.73
CA GLN A 10 8.65 -17.76 -4.18
C GLN A 10 10.00 -17.81 -4.92
N GLY A 11 11.12 -17.82 -4.20
CA GLY A 11 12.46 -17.74 -4.81
C GLY A 11 12.70 -16.43 -5.57
N ILE A 12 12.02 -15.35 -5.18
CA ILE A 12 12.17 -14.04 -5.83
C ILE A 12 13.36 -13.32 -5.21
N ASP A 13 14.31 -12.93 -6.05
CA ASP A 13 15.48 -12.17 -5.66
C ASP A 13 15.12 -10.76 -5.17
N THR A 14 15.62 -10.38 -3.99
CA THR A 14 15.40 -9.08 -3.35
C THR A 14 16.64 -8.19 -3.33
N THR A 15 17.73 -8.55 -4.03
CA THR A 15 18.96 -7.74 -4.04
C THR A 15 18.76 -6.32 -4.58
N SER A 16 17.77 -6.13 -5.46
CA SER A 16 17.42 -4.81 -6.00
C SER A 16 16.48 -3.99 -5.11
N VAL A 17 16.19 -4.44 -3.87
CA VAL A 17 15.31 -3.74 -2.95
C VAL A 17 16.13 -2.72 -2.15
N LEU A 18 15.69 -1.47 -2.21
CA LEU A 18 16.19 -0.37 -1.39
C LEU A 18 15.11 0.11 -0.44
N ALA A 19 15.39 0.10 0.86
CA ALA A 19 14.47 0.57 1.88
C ALA A 19 14.93 1.92 2.44
N PHE A 20 14.08 2.95 2.31
CA PHE A 20 14.27 4.20 3.03
C PHE A 20 13.74 4.03 4.46
N VAL A 21 14.64 4.12 5.43
CA VAL A 21 14.33 3.83 6.84
C VAL A 21 14.43 5.07 7.71
N THR A 22 13.63 5.10 8.78
CA THR A 22 13.52 6.25 9.69
C THR A 22 14.12 6.00 11.06
N ASP A 23 14.42 4.75 11.39
CA ASP A 23 14.87 4.31 12.70
C ASP A 23 15.97 3.24 12.59
N ASP A 24 16.87 3.22 13.58
CA ASP A 24 18.04 2.33 13.65
C ASP A 24 17.66 0.86 13.74
N ASP A 25 16.54 0.54 14.38
CA ASP A 25 16.11 -0.85 14.57
C ASP A 25 15.74 -1.48 13.23
N MET A 26 14.96 -0.78 12.41
CA MET A 26 14.58 -1.28 11.09
C MET A 26 15.72 -1.29 10.09
N GLU A 27 16.65 -0.35 10.20
CA GLU A 27 17.89 -0.37 9.42
C GLU A 27 18.67 -1.68 9.65
N GLN A 28 18.95 -2.00 10.92
CA GLN A 28 19.66 -3.22 11.31
C GLN A 28 18.91 -4.49 10.89
N VAL A 29 17.60 -4.56 11.14
CA VAL A 29 16.79 -5.72 10.74
C VAL A 29 16.84 -5.95 9.23
N LEU A 30 16.74 -4.90 8.43
CA LEU A 30 16.71 -5.02 6.96
C LEU A 30 18.08 -5.37 6.39
N GLU A 31 19.16 -4.77 6.91
CA GLU A 31 20.53 -5.10 6.49
C GLU A 31 20.88 -6.56 6.79
N VAL A 32 20.50 -7.06 7.98
CA VAL A 32 20.68 -8.48 8.34
C VAL A 32 19.90 -9.40 7.40
N MET A 33 18.73 -8.95 6.93
CA MET A 33 17.92 -9.67 5.95
C MET A 33 18.40 -9.48 4.50
N GLY A 34 19.56 -8.85 4.28
CA GLY A 34 20.17 -8.65 2.97
C GLY A 34 19.50 -7.58 2.11
N VAL A 35 18.76 -6.64 2.72
CA VAL A 35 18.13 -5.51 2.03
C VAL A 35 18.98 -4.28 2.20
N ALA A 36 19.28 -3.59 1.09
CA ALA A 36 19.97 -2.31 1.13
C ALA A 36 19.07 -1.24 1.78
N THR A 37 19.66 -0.44 2.65
CA THR A 37 18.98 0.63 3.40
C THR A 37 19.51 1.99 2.97
N PHE A 38 18.66 3.02 3.05
CA PHE A 38 19.08 4.41 2.95
C PHE A 38 18.50 5.19 4.12
N ARG A 39 19.40 5.81 4.87
CA ARG A 39 19.06 6.74 5.94
C ARG A 39 20.00 7.93 5.89
N HIS A 40 19.45 9.10 6.12
CA HIS A 40 20.24 10.32 6.17
C HIS A 40 19.58 11.34 7.12
N PRO A 41 20.34 12.06 7.97
CA PRO A 41 19.77 13.05 8.89
C PRO A 41 18.92 14.13 8.20
N ALA A 42 19.25 14.47 6.95
CA ALA A 42 18.48 15.44 6.14
C ALA A 42 17.05 14.97 5.77
N LEU A 43 16.72 13.68 5.93
CA LEU A 43 15.34 13.22 5.79
C LEU A 43 14.45 13.75 6.94
N GLY A 44 15.06 14.21 8.04
CA GLY A 44 14.38 14.70 9.21
C GLY A 44 13.96 13.59 10.18
N SER A 45 13.16 13.96 11.17
CA SER A 45 12.63 13.04 12.17
C SER A 45 11.21 12.62 11.80
N TYR A 46 10.91 11.34 11.98
CA TYR A 46 9.60 10.77 11.69
C TYR A 46 8.95 10.23 12.97
N PRO A 47 7.61 10.18 13.03
CA PRO A 47 6.92 9.61 14.17
C PRO A 47 7.26 8.12 14.34
N THR A 48 7.49 7.70 15.59
CA THR A 48 7.80 6.30 15.94
C THR A 48 6.56 5.42 16.10
N ARG A 49 5.37 6.04 16.11
CA ARG A 49 4.08 5.37 16.23
C ARG A 49 3.44 5.14 14.87
N SER A 50 2.57 4.14 14.77
CA SER A 50 1.75 3.93 13.57
C SER A 50 0.68 5.03 13.44
N ALA A 51 0.29 5.32 12.19
CA ALA A 51 -0.90 6.11 11.90
C ALA A 51 -2.15 5.40 12.47
N HIS A 52 -3.08 6.18 13.02
CA HIS A 52 -4.41 5.72 13.39
C HIS A 52 -5.30 5.51 12.18
N GLY A 53 -5.11 6.31 11.13
CA GLY A 53 -5.95 6.24 9.94
C GLY A 53 -5.36 6.99 8.75
N TYR A 54 -5.96 6.74 7.59
CA TYR A 54 -5.60 7.42 6.35
C TYR A 54 -5.70 8.93 6.50
N GLY A 55 -4.65 9.63 6.09
CA GLY A 55 -4.60 11.09 6.11
C GLY A 55 -4.22 11.71 7.46
N ASP A 56 -4.02 10.97 8.54
CA ASP A 56 -3.58 11.60 9.79
C ASP A 56 -2.18 12.26 9.68
N ASN A 57 -1.73 12.97 10.73
CA ASN A 57 -0.45 13.69 10.67
C ASN A 57 0.75 12.75 10.56
N VAL A 58 0.67 11.54 11.12
CA VAL A 58 1.71 10.52 11.01
C VAL A 58 1.77 9.99 9.59
N PHE A 59 0.61 9.65 9.02
CA PHE A 59 0.47 9.24 7.63
C PHE A 59 1.04 10.31 6.69
N THR A 60 0.67 11.57 6.90
CA THR A 60 1.13 12.70 6.08
C THR A 60 2.65 12.85 6.16
N ALA A 61 3.25 12.75 7.35
CA ALA A 61 4.71 12.76 7.49
C ALA A 61 5.37 11.61 6.70
N MET A 62 4.81 10.40 6.75
CA MET A 62 5.32 9.27 5.95
C MET A 62 5.18 9.48 4.44
N MET A 63 4.17 10.26 3.99
CA MET A 63 4.06 10.62 2.57
C MET A 63 5.21 11.51 2.09
N TRP A 64 5.82 12.31 2.98
CA TRP A 64 7.04 13.05 2.65
C TRP A 64 8.17 12.09 2.29
N LEU A 65 8.44 11.11 3.15
CA LEU A 65 9.47 10.10 2.92
C LEU A 65 9.21 9.30 1.64
N LYS A 66 7.95 8.91 1.42
CA LYS A 66 7.52 8.19 0.22
C LYS A 66 7.77 8.98 -1.07
N THR A 67 7.45 10.26 -1.06
CA THR A 67 7.65 11.13 -2.24
C THR A 67 9.13 11.35 -2.50
N LEU A 68 9.87 11.69 -1.43
CA LEU A 68 11.28 12.03 -1.50
C LEU A 68 12.14 10.82 -1.90
N SER A 69 11.84 9.61 -1.41
CA SER A 69 12.59 8.41 -1.73
C SER A 69 12.55 8.12 -3.22
N VAL A 70 11.36 8.12 -3.81
CA VAL A 70 11.17 7.86 -5.24
C VAL A 70 11.75 8.96 -6.11
N HIS A 71 11.56 10.23 -5.72
CA HIS A 71 12.18 11.36 -6.44
C HIS A 71 13.72 11.24 -6.43
N THR A 72 14.33 10.90 -5.30
CA THR A 72 15.78 10.76 -5.16
C THR A 72 16.33 9.67 -6.09
N VAL A 73 15.72 8.49 -6.09
CA VAL A 73 16.18 7.37 -6.94
C VAL A 73 16.01 7.69 -8.42
N LEU A 74 14.89 8.29 -8.83
CA LEU A 74 14.68 8.73 -10.21
C LEU A 74 15.70 9.79 -10.66
N ARG A 75 16.07 10.71 -9.78
CA ARG A 75 17.09 11.74 -10.06
C ARG A 75 18.47 11.15 -10.32
N CYS A 76 18.76 9.99 -9.75
CA CYS A 76 19.97 9.20 -10.03
C CYS A 76 19.92 8.43 -11.36
N GLY A 77 18.82 8.51 -12.12
CA GLY A 77 18.71 7.88 -13.44
C GLY A 77 18.15 6.46 -13.44
N TRP A 78 17.66 5.96 -12.30
CA TRP A 78 17.13 4.60 -12.18
C TRP A 78 15.63 4.54 -12.40
N ASP A 79 15.17 3.50 -13.10
CA ASP A 79 13.76 3.11 -13.08
C ASP A 79 13.37 2.68 -11.66
N VAL A 80 12.15 3.03 -11.22
CA VAL A 80 11.69 2.77 -9.85
C VAL A 80 10.45 1.91 -9.86
N LEU A 81 10.51 0.75 -9.21
CA LEU A 81 9.33 -0.01 -8.78
C LEU A 81 9.09 0.28 -7.30
N PHE A 82 8.06 1.07 -7.00
CA PHE A 82 7.69 1.43 -5.64
C PHE A 82 6.59 0.50 -5.12
N GLN A 83 6.63 0.18 -3.83
CA GLN A 83 5.52 -0.45 -3.12
C GLN A 83 5.42 0.01 -1.67
N ASP A 84 4.21 -0.05 -1.11
CA ASP A 84 3.95 0.05 0.32
C ASP A 84 4.32 -1.27 1.04
N ALA A 85 4.52 -1.20 2.35
CA ALA A 85 5.01 -2.33 3.15
C ALA A 85 4.01 -3.50 3.31
N ASP A 86 2.74 -3.27 2.94
CA ASP A 86 1.63 -4.21 2.97
C ASP A 86 1.31 -4.82 1.60
N VAL A 87 2.29 -4.77 0.70
CA VAL A 87 2.31 -5.50 -0.57
C VAL A 87 3.10 -6.80 -0.41
N ILE A 88 2.57 -7.90 -0.93
CA ILE A 88 3.27 -9.20 -1.03
C ILE A 88 3.30 -9.65 -2.49
N TRP A 89 4.34 -10.39 -2.87
CA TRP A 89 4.50 -10.90 -4.23
C TRP A 89 4.33 -12.41 -4.26
N TRP A 90 3.58 -12.90 -5.25
CA TRP A 90 3.55 -14.31 -5.63
C TRP A 90 4.42 -14.59 -6.86
N ARG A 91 4.62 -13.58 -7.70
CA ARG A 91 5.47 -13.66 -8.90
C ARG A 91 6.27 -12.38 -9.01
N ASP A 92 7.47 -12.48 -9.56
CA ASP A 92 8.30 -11.30 -9.83
C ASP A 92 7.65 -10.44 -10.93
N PRO A 93 7.23 -9.19 -10.63
CA PRO A 93 6.64 -8.31 -11.63
C PRO A 93 7.69 -7.59 -12.48
N ARG A 94 8.98 -7.61 -12.12
CA ARG A 94 10.03 -6.85 -12.80
C ARG A 94 10.20 -7.27 -14.26
N PRO A 95 10.24 -8.58 -14.61
CA PRO A 95 10.31 -8.99 -16.01
C PRO A 95 9.11 -8.48 -16.82
N TRP A 96 7.91 -8.46 -16.23
CA TRP A 96 6.72 -7.94 -16.88
C TRP A 96 6.86 -6.45 -17.22
N PHE A 97 7.51 -5.62 -16.40
CA PHE A 97 7.72 -4.21 -16.74
C PHE A 97 8.81 -3.99 -17.79
N GLN A 98 9.72 -4.96 -17.99
CA GLN A 98 10.83 -4.82 -18.93
C GLN A 98 10.52 -5.43 -20.31
N ALA A 99 9.52 -6.29 -20.39
CA ALA A 99 9.18 -6.99 -21.63
C ALA A 99 8.70 -6.02 -22.74
N PRO A 100 9.07 -6.23 -24.01
CA PRO A 100 8.71 -5.33 -25.12
C PRO A 100 7.21 -5.08 -25.28
N GLU A 101 6.39 -6.09 -25.02
CA GLU A 101 4.94 -6.08 -25.21
C GLU A 101 4.18 -5.21 -24.18
N THR A 102 4.79 -4.98 -23.02
CA THR A 102 4.23 -4.22 -21.89
C THR A 102 4.96 -2.90 -21.69
N ARG A 103 6.17 -2.73 -22.24
CA ARG A 103 6.99 -1.51 -22.23
C ARG A 103 6.43 -0.40 -23.14
N LYS A 104 5.26 0.11 -22.80
CA LYS A 104 4.47 1.06 -23.60
C LYS A 104 4.24 2.43 -22.95
N ALA A 105 4.55 2.58 -21.67
CA ALA A 105 4.29 3.81 -20.93
C ALA A 105 5.50 4.26 -20.08
N ASP A 106 5.48 5.54 -19.71
CA ASP A 106 6.42 6.18 -18.80
C ASP A 106 6.13 5.79 -17.36
N THR A 107 4.84 5.65 -17.01
CA THR A 107 4.37 5.34 -15.65
C THR A 107 3.29 4.27 -15.65
N TYR A 108 3.30 3.44 -14.62
CA TYR A 108 2.37 2.34 -14.42
C TYR A 108 1.85 2.36 -13.00
N TRP A 109 0.54 2.40 -12.82
CA TRP A 109 -0.09 2.57 -11.51
C TRP A 109 -1.06 1.44 -11.24
N GLN A 110 -1.04 0.90 -10.03
CA GLN A 110 -2.08 -0.01 -9.60
C GLN A 110 -3.45 0.68 -9.65
N PHE A 111 -4.49 0.00 -10.11
CA PHE A 111 -5.83 0.59 -10.15
C PHE A 111 -6.50 0.54 -8.77
N ASP A 112 -6.77 1.69 -8.18
CA ASP A 112 -7.38 1.83 -6.86
C ASP A 112 -8.82 1.30 -6.83
N GLY A 113 -9.55 1.51 -7.91
CA GLY A 113 -10.97 1.16 -8.00
C GLY A 113 -11.92 2.13 -7.29
N ALA A 114 -11.40 3.22 -6.71
CA ALA A 114 -12.22 4.37 -6.33
C ALA A 114 -12.94 4.96 -7.55
N ARG A 115 -14.19 5.39 -7.34
CA ARG A 115 -15.07 5.94 -8.38
C ARG A 115 -15.46 7.40 -8.13
N SER A 116 -14.88 8.04 -7.11
CA SER A 116 -15.14 9.46 -6.84
C SER A 116 -14.37 10.34 -7.81
N LEU A 117 -14.91 11.54 -8.08
CA LEU A 117 -14.24 12.56 -8.89
C LEU A 117 -12.87 12.94 -8.34
N ARG A 118 -12.67 12.79 -7.02
CA ARG A 118 -11.41 13.03 -6.32
C ARG A 118 -10.21 12.31 -6.95
N TYR A 119 -10.41 11.11 -7.51
CA TYR A 119 -9.35 10.29 -8.08
C TYR A 119 -9.50 10.09 -9.59
N ALA A 120 -10.48 10.75 -10.22
CA ALA A 120 -10.70 10.63 -11.65
C ALA A 120 -9.61 11.39 -12.45
N PRO A 121 -9.30 10.98 -13.69
CA PRO A 121 -9.88 9.85 -14.43
C PRO A 121 -9.13 8.54 -14.21
N PHE A 122 -7.93 8.56 -13.63
CA PHE A 122 -7.04 7.40 -13.56
C PHE A 122 -7.39 6.45 -12.42
N SER A 123 -7.85 6.99 -11.29
CA SER A 123 -7.97 6.30 -10.01
C SER A 123 -6.69 5.53 -9.69
N ALA A 124 -5.55 6.19 -9.80
CA ALA A 124 -4.26 5.59 -9.55
C ALA A 124 -4.07 5.33 -8.07
N ASN A 125 -3.71 4.09 -7.70
CA ASN A 125 -3.27 3.77 -6.37
C ASN A 125 -1.77 4.01 -6.26
N SER A 126 -1.36 4.75 -5.23
CA SER A 126 0.05 5.09 -5.03
C SER A 126 0.84 4.09 -4.18
N GLY A 127 0.24 2.96 -3.78
CA GLY A 127 0.91 1.94 -2.96
C GLY A 127 1.59 0.82 -3.75
N PHE A 128 1.42 0.77 -5.07
CA PHE A 128 2.26 -0.02 -5.95
C PHE A 128 2.30 0.60 -7.34
N TYR A 129 3.48 0.97 -7.82
CA TYR A 129 3.63 1.60 -9.14
C TYR A 129 5.05 1.49 -9.68
N TYR A 130 5.19 1.63 -10.98
CA TYR A 130 6.47 1.57 -11.67
C TYR A 130 6.67 2.81 -12.55
N LEU A 131 7.85 3.42 -12.46
CA LEU A 131 8.23 4.62 -13.19
C LEU A 131 9.53 4.37 -13.94
N ARG A 132 9.54 4.74 -15.22
CA ARG A 132 10.79 4.77 -16.00
C ARG A 132 11.54 6.06 -15.73
N SER A 133 12.85 6.03 -15.61
CA SER A 133 13.63 7.25 -15.48
C SER A 133 13.74 7.95 -16.83
N ASN A 134 13.04 9.08 -16.97
CA ASN A 134 13.13 9.92 -18.14
C ASN A 134 12.80 11.39 -17.74
N PRO A 135 12.96 12.37 -18.65
CA PRO A 135 12.67 13.76 -18.31
C PRO A 135 11.23 14.01 -17.82
N ARG A 136 10.22 13.28 -18.34
CA ARG A 136 8.81 13.50 -17.99
C ARG A 136 8.48 12.98 -16.59
N THR A 137 8.94 11.77 -16.25
CA THR A 137 8.72 11.19 -14.92
C THR A 137 9.50 11.92 -13.83
N ARG A 138 10.72 12.39 -14.13
CA ARG A 138 11.49 13.24 -13.21
C ARG A 138 10.78 14.56 -12.96
N LEU A 139 10.18 15.17 -13.98
CA LEU A 139 9.39 16.38 -13.82
C LEU A 139 8.13 16.14 -12.96
N LEU A 140 7.38 15.06 -13.24
CA LEU A 140 6.21 14.67 -12.44
C LEU A 140 6.56 14.54 -10.93
N LEU A 141 7.65 13.83 -10.61
CA LEU A 141 8.02 13.59 -9.22
C LEU A 141 8.63 14.82 -8.55
N GLN A 142 9.30 15.67 -9.32
CA GLN A 142 9.73 16.98 -8.85
C GLN A 142 8.52 17.86 -8.49
N ASP A 143 7.52 17.94 -9.36
CA ASP A 143 6.30 18.75 -9.12
C ASP A 143 5.49 18.18 -7.95
N LEU A 144 5.40 16.86 -7.79
CA LEU A 144 4.79 16.22 -6.62
C LEU A 144 5.54 16.53 -5.31
N THR A 145 6.87 16.52 -5.35
CA THR A 145 7.72 16.88 -4.19
C THR A 145 7.52 18.35 -3.82
N HIS A 146 7.50 19.26 -4.79
CA HIS A 146 7.27 20.69 -4.54
C HIS A 146 5.84 21.02 -4.13
N SER A 147 4.88 20.17 -4.47
CA SER A 147 3.46 20.31 -4.10
C SER A 147 3.14 19.67 -2.75
N PHE A 148 4.13 19.44 -1.87
CA PHE A 148 3.89 18.74 -0.61
C PHE A 148 2.99 19.52 0.36
N ASN A 149 2.94 20.84 0.24
CA ASN A 149 1.94 21.66 0.94
C ASN A 149 0.51 21.24 0.57
N LEU A 150 0.24 20.92 -0.70
CA LEU A 150 -1.05 20.38 -1.15
C LEU A 150 -1.26 18.96 -0.61
N VAL A 151 -0.23 18.12 -0.60
CA VAL A 151 -0.31 16.76 -0.01
C VAL A 151 -0.73 16.84 1.45
N ALA A 152 -0.15 17.77 2.21
CA ALA A 152 -0.46 18.01 3.60
C ALA A 152 -1.88 18.56 3.78
N GLN A 153 -2.29 19.55 2.98
CA GLN A 153 -3.63 20.15 3.03
C GLN A 153 -4.73 19.14 2.69
N TRP A 154 -4.54 18.36 1.62
CA TRP A 154 -5.49 17.33 1.19
C TRP A 154 -5.41 16.05 2.00
N ARG A 155 -4.41 15.94 2.88
CA ARG A 155 -4.13 14.77 3.72
C ARG A 155 -4.02 13.50 2.87
N SER A 156 -3.52 13.62 1.65
CA SER A 156 -3.53 12.56 0.64
C SER A 156 -2.51 12.82 -0.46
N HIS A 157 -1.43 12.05 -0.44
CA HIS A 157 -0.47 11.99 -1.54
C HIS A 157 -1.13 11.52 -2.84
N GLN A 158 -1.98 10.49 -2.76
CA GLN A 158 -2.64 9.91 -3.92
C GLN A 158 -3.54 10.91 -4.65
N HIS A 159 -4.26 11.75 -3.92
CA HIS A 159 -5.12 12.77 -4.53
C HIS A 159 -4.32 13.79 -5.35
N VAL A 160 -3.24 14.33 -4.78
CA VAL A 160 -2.38 15.30 -5.48
C VAL A 160 -1.68 14.63 -6.66
N LEU A 161 -1.26 13.38 -6.49
CA LEU A 161 -0.70 12.58 -7.59
C LEU A 161 -1.68 12.42 -8.76
N ASP A 162 -2.94 12.02 -8.52
CA ASP A 162 -3.93 11.88 -9.60
C ASP A 162 -4.13 13.20 -10.36
N MET A 163 -4.17 14.34 -9.65
CA MET A 163 -4.23 15.66 -10.28
C MET A 163 -3.03 15.92 -11.19
N LEU A 164 -1.81 15.68 -10.68
CA LEU A 164 -0.58 15.88 -11.44
C LEU A 164 -0.47 14.90 -12.61
N LEU A 165 -0.95 13.66 -12.49
CA LEU A 165 -0.98 12.73 -13.61
C LEU A 165 -1.80 13.28 -14.79
N VAL A 166 -2.97 13.87 -14.52
CA VAL A 166 -3.80 14.52 -15.57
C VAL A 166 -3.08 15.69 -16.20
N GLU A 167 -2.46 16.54 -15.36
CA GLU A 167 -1.71 17.69 -15.82
C GLU A 167 -0.54 17.27 -16.72
N HIS A 168 0.32 16.35 -16.26
CA HIS A 168 1.49 15.91 -17.00
C HIS A 168 1.15 15.09 -18.24
N TYR A 169 0.06 14.31 -18.20
CA TYR A 169 -0.47 13.63 -19.37
C TYR A 169 -0.77 14.64 -20.48
N SER A 170 -1.44 15.74 -20.14
CA SER A 170 -1.86 16.76 -21.11
C SER A 170 -0.73 17.73 -21.49
N ARG A 171 0.07 18.18 -20.51
CA ARG A 171 1.08 19.25 -20.65
C ARG A 171 2.43 18.75 -21.16
N SER A 172 2.83 17.54 -20.76
CA SER A 172 4.19 17.02 -21.04
C SER A 172 4.22 15.80 -21.94
N GLY A 173 3.04 15.28 -22.34
CA GLY A 173 2.91 14.03 -23.09
C GLY A 173 3.35 12.81 -22.27
N LEU A 174 3.19 12.87 -20.94
CA LEU A 174 3.48 11.74 -20.06
C LEU A 174 2.51 10.60 -20.37
N SER A 175 3.05 9.42 -20.69
CA SER A 175 2.21 8.23 -20.88
C SER A 175 1.92 7.53 -19.55
N VAL A 176 0.63 7.30 -19.29
CA VAL A 176 0.13 6.72 -18.03
C VAL A 176 -0.58 5.40 -18.33
N GLN A 177 -0.12 4.31 -17.70
CA GLN A 177 -0.74 3.01 -17.78
C GLN A 177 -1.37 2.63 -16.43
N ILE A 178 -2.63 2.20 -16.47
CA ILE A 178 -3.32 1.65 -15.30
C ILE A 178 -3.24 0.12 -15.35
N LEU A 179 -2.79 -0.48 -14.24
CA LEU A 179 -2.56 -1.92 -14.15
C LEU A 179 -3.87 -2.68 -13.87
N SER A 180 -3.98 -3.87 -14.46
CA SER A 180 -5.10 -4.79 -14.27
C SER A 180 -5.24 -5.19 -12.81
N GLN A 181 -6.42 -5.00 -12.20
CA GLN A 181 -6.71 -5.50 -10.84
C GLN A 181 -6.66 -7.03 -10.73
N LEU A 182 -6.74 -7.76 -11.85
CA LEU A 182 -6.67 -9.22 -11.85
C LEU A 182 -5.23 -9.73 -11.72
N ASP A 183 -4.25 -8.92 -12.12
CA ASP A 183 -2.82 -9.28 -12.10
C ASP A 183 -2.06 -8.51 -11.00
N PHE A 184 -2.52 -7.32 -10.65
CA PHE A 184 -1.96 -6.44 -9.62
C PHE A 184 -3.04 -6.12 -8.58
N SER A 185 -3.44 -7.14 -7.83
CA SER A 185 -4.63 -7.12 -6.98
C SER A 185 -4.48 -6.29 -5.71
N ILE A 186 -5.61 -5.85 -5.18
CA ILE A 186 -5.68 -4.86 -4.10
C ILE A 186 -6.83 -5.21 -3.14
N GLY A 187 -6.83 -4.75 -1.89
CA GLY A 187 -7.87 -5.14 -0.93
C GLY A 187 -9.31 -4.80 -1.35
N GLN A 188 -9.51 -3.84 -2.26
CA GLN A 188 -10.81 -3.61 -2.89
C GLN A 188 -11.35 -4.87 -3.59
N THR A 189 -10.49 -5.66 -4.24
CA THR A 189 -10.89 -6.93 -4.88
C THR A 189 -11.26 -7.99 -3.85
N TYR A 190 -10.60 -8.00 -2.68
CA TYR A 190 -10.98 -8.88 -1.57
C TYR A 190 -12.41 -8.58 -1.09
N HIS A 191 -12.75 -7.31 -0.88
CA HIS A 191 -14.06 -6.92 -0.36
C HIS A 191 -15.18 -7.03 -1.42
N ARG A 192 -14.89 -6.81 -2.70
CA ARG A 192 -15.92 -6.63 -3.74
C ARG A 192 -16.00 -7.74 -4.78
N ARG A 193 -14.98 -8.60 -4.91
CA ARG A 193 -14.92 -9.64 -5.95
C ARG A 193 -14.80 -11.04 -5.34
N LYS A 194 -15.91 -11.55 -4.81
CA LYS A 194 -15.96 -12.89 -4.18
C LYS A 194 -15.49 -14.02 -5.09
N TYR A 195 -15.84 -13.99 -6.38
CA TYR A 195 -15.38 -14.99 -7.35
C TYR A 195 -13.86 -15.00 -7.54
N PHE A 196 -13.25 -13.81 -7.64
CA PHE A 196 -11.81 -13.66 -7.71
C PHE A 196 -11.13 -14.25 -6.46
N MET A 197 -11.66 -13.97 -5.27
CA MET A 197 -11.10 -14.52 -4.04
C MET A 197 -11.25 -16.04 -3.96
N ARG A 198 -12.35 -16.60 -4.46
CA ARG A 198 -12.52 -18.06 -4.54
C ARG A 198 -11.47 -18.68 -5.46
N GLU A 199 -11.27 -18.13 -6.67
CA GLU A 199 -10.24 -18.59 -7.61
C GLU A 199 -8.84 -18.48 -6.99
N LEU A 200 -8.55 -17.39 -6.29
CA LEU A 200 -7.27 -17.15 -5.62
C LEU A 200 -7.00 -18.19 -4.52
N LEU A 201 -8.00 -18.47 -3.68
CA LEU A 201 -7.89 -19.45 -2.59
C LEU A 201 -7.83 -20.90 -3.09
N GLN A 202 -8.41 -21.17 -4.26
CA GLN A 202 -8.37 -22.48 -4.92
C GLN A 202 -7.15 -22.67 -5.82
N ASP A 203 -6.20 -21.72 -5.83
CA ASP A 203 -5.02 -21.73 -6.71
C ASP A 203 -5.35 -21.78 -8.21
N GLN A 204 -6.55 -21.33 -8.59
CA GLN A 204 -6.96 -21.23 -9.99
C GLN A 204 -6.48 -19.92 -10.62
N ARG A 205 -6.11 -18.94 -9.80
CA ARG A 205 -5.57 -17.65 -10.22
C ARG A 205 -4.41 -17.24 -9.33
N ARG A 206 -3.31 -16.84 -9.96
CA ARG A 206 -2.10 -16.32 -9.29
C ARG A 206 -1.70 -14.96 -9.88
N PRO A 207 -2.18 -13.84 -9.29
CA PRO A 207 -1.70 -12.51 -9.68
C PRO A 207 -0.21 -12.36 -9.34
N TYR A 208 0.42 -11.28 -9.83
CA TYR A 208 1.79 -10.95 -9.43
C TYR A 208 1.90 -10.63 -7.95
N LEU A 209 0.93 -9.88 -7.44
CA LEU A 209 0.95 -9.37 -6.07
C LEU A 209 -0.44 -9.20 -5.47
N PHE A 210 -0.45 -9.00 -4.16
CA PHE A 210 -1.60 -8.48 -3.42
C PHE A 210 -1.19 -7.29 -2.56
N HIS A 211 -1.97 -6.22 -2.63
CA HIS A 211 -1.78 -5.01 -1.82
C HIS A 211 -2.95 -4.86 -0.83
N TRP A 212 -2.67 -4.90 0.47
CA TRP A 212 -3.68 -4.75 1.54
C TRP A 212 -4.11 -3.30 1.81
N SER A 213 -4.39 -2.52 0.76
CA SER A 213 -5.16 -1.27 0.92
C SER A 213 -6.66 -1.54 1.02
N TRP A 214 -7.48 -0.48 1.15
CA TRP A 214 -8.93 -0.60 1.40
C TRP A 214 -9.32 -1.33 2.69
N THR A 215 -8.39 -1.39 3.65
CA THR A 215 -8.59 -1.92 5.01
C THR A 215 -8.43 -0.81 6.04
N ALA A 216 -9.16 -0.86 7.16
CA ALA A 216 -9.20 0.22 8.14
C ALA A 216 -7.83 0.54 8.79
N GLY A 217 -7.06 -0.48 9.17
CA GLY A 217 -5.77 -0.26 9.83
C GLY A 217 -4.88 -1.50 9.87
N LYS A 218 -3.78 -1.40 10.63
CA LYS A 218 -2.76 -2.46 10.75
C LYS A 218 -3.35 -3.79 11.24
N HIS A 219 -4.28 -3.74 12.19
CA HIS A 219 -4.88 -4.94 12.76
C HIS A 219 -5.71 -5.72 11.74
N GLU A 220 -6.56 -5.03 10.98
CA GLU A 220 -7.38 -5.62 9.92
C GLU A 220 -6.52 -6.18 8.79
N LYS A 221 -5.46 -5.45 8.38
CA LYS A 221 -4.51 -5.94 7.37
C LYS A 221 -3.90 -7.28 7.77
N ILE A 222 -3.41 -7.39 9.00
CA ILE A 222 -2.80 -8.63 9.51
C ILE A 222 -3.87 -9.73 9.60
N LYS A 223 -5.06 -9.43 10.12
CA LYS A 223 -6.18 -10.37 10.21
C LYS A 223 -6.52 -10.97 8.84
N TYR A 224 -6.78 -10.12 7.84
CA TYR A 224 -7.16 -10.61 6.51
C TYR A 224 -6.00 -11.33 5.81
N SER A 225 -4.76 -10.88 6.03
CA SER A 225 -3.57 -11.58 5.55
C SER A 225 -3.49 -13.00 6.11
N LEU A 226 -3.75 -13.18 7.41
CA LEU A 226 -3.76 -14.49 8.06
C LEU A 226 -4.91 -15.38 7.54
N GLU A 227 -6.13 -14.83 7.45
CA GLU A 227 -7.32 -15.56 6.99
C GLU A 227 -7.15 -16.11 5.57
N THR A 228 -6.47 -15.36 4.71
CA THR A 228 -6.24 -15.69 3.30
C THR A 228 -4.90 -16.39 3.02
N GLY A 229 -4.07 -16.64 4.04
CA GLY A 229 -2.77 -17.27 3.87
C GLY A 229 -1.71 -16.40 3.18
N MET A 230 -1.86 -15.07 3.23
CA MET A 230 -0.92 -14.07 2.70
C MET A 230 0.00 -13.47 3.77
N TRP A 231 -0.02 -14.05 4.97
CA TRP A 231 0.91 -13.73 6.04
C TRP A 231 1.97 -14.83 6.15
N TYR A 232 3.23 -14.46 5.97
CA TYR A 232 4.37 -15.37 5.82
C TYR A 232 5.34 -15.31 7.01
N LEU A 233 4.93 -14.67 8.11
CA LEU A 233 5.73 -14.61 9.35
C LEU A 233 5.13 -15.51 10.42
N HIS A 234 5.98 -16.24 11.14
CA HIS A 234 5.56 -16.96 12.34
C HIS A 234 5.00 -15.99 13.39
N GLY A 235 3.98 -16.43 14.14
CA GLY A 235 3.31 -15.59 15.14
C GLY A 235 4.23 -15.08 16.27
N VAL A 236 5.34 -15.79 16.51
CA VAL A 236 6.38 -15.37 17.48
C VAL A 236 7.20 -14.16 16.99
N CYS A 237 7.18 -13.85 15.69
CA CYS A 237 7.93 -12.78 15.08
C CYS A 237 7.14 -11.46 15.09
N THR A 238 6.83 -11.01 16.30
CA THR A 238 6.18 -9.72 16.54
C THR A 238 7.17 -8.56 16.33
N GLU A 239 6.66 -7.35 16.15
CA GLU A 239 7.50 -6.16 16.00
C GLU A 239 8.49 -5.97 17.16
N ALA A 240 8.06 -6.20 18.40
CA ALA A 240 8.91 -6.13 19.58
C ALA A 240 10.04 -7.18 19.52
N ARG A 241 9.73 -8.41 19.10
CA ARG A 241 10.71 -9.49 19.00
C ARG A 241 11.73 -9.25 17.89
N LEU A 242 11.28 -8.70 16.76
CA LEU A 242 12.16 -8.29 15.66
C LEU A 242 13.16 -7.20 16.12
N ARG A 243 12.70 -6.21 16.89
CA ARG A 243 13.59 -5.16 17.45
C ARG A 243 14.56 -5.70 18.50
N GLU A 244 14.08 -6.58 19.37
CA GLU A 244 14.91 -7.27 20.38
C GLU A 244 16.04 -8.08 19.72
N HIS A 245 15.74 -8.73 18.59
CA HIS A 245 16.65 -9.62 17.87
C HIS A 245 17.20 -9.02 16.58
N ARG A 246 17.28 -7.68 16.49
CA ARG A 246 17.64 -6.96 15.25
C ARG A 246 18.98 -7.34 14.63
N ASN A 247 19.90 -7.88 15.43
CA ASN A 247 21.23 -8.32 14.99
C ASN A 247 21.36 -9.86 14.90
N ASN A 248 20.28 -10.60 15.15
CA ASN A 248 20.31 -12.06 15.18
C ASN A 248 19.82 -12.64 13.84
N VAL A 249 20.78 -12.93 12.96
CA VAL A 249 20.54 -13.50 11.63
C VAL A 249 19.67 -14.75 11.68
N THR A 250 19.99 -15.69 12.58
CA THR A 250 19.27 -16.96 12.70
C THR A 250 17.82 -16.75 13.10
N PHE A 251 17.55 -15.85 14.05
CA PHE A 251 16.18 -15.51 14.45
C PHE A 251 15.40 -14.85 13.32
N LEU A 252 15.99 -13.85 12.66
CA LEU A 252 15.32 -13.07 11.63
C LEU A 252 15.00 -13.92 10.38
N HIS A 253 15.91 -14.79 9.95
CA HIS A 253 15.63 -15.74 8.87
C HIS A 253 14.64 -16.83 9.32
N GLY A 254 14.70 -17.26 10.57
CA GLY A 254 13.74 -18.21 11.16
C GLY A 254 12.31 -17.67 11.30
N CYS A 255 12.09 -16.37 11.07
CA CYS A 255 10.75 -15.79 11.10
C CYS A 255 9.89 -16.10 9.89
N CYS A 256 10.49 -16.43 8.75
CA CYS A 256 9.73 -16.73 7.54
C CYS A 256 9.15 -18.14 7.58
N ILE A 257 7.84 -18.27 7.36
CA ILE A 257 7.14 -19.56 7.30
C ILE A 257 7.60 -20.30 6.03
N SER A 258 8.40 -21.35 6.21
CA SER A 258 8.76 -22.29 5.14
C SER A 258 7.55 -23.13 4.72
N THR A 259 7.64 -23.75 3.54
CA THR A 259 6.55 -24.51 2.90
C THR A 259 5.97 -25.62 3.77
N ASP A 260 6.73 -26.15 4.74
CA ASP A 260 6.32 -27.32 5.52
C ASP A 260 5.35 -27.00 6.67
N ALA A 261 5.36 -25.77 7.20
CA ALA A 261 4.48 -25.39 8.32
C ALA A 261 3.09 -24.88 7.88
N GLY A 262 2.91 -24.59 6.58
CA GLY A 262 1.63 -24.09 6.04
C GLY A 262 0.57 -25.18 5.81
N VAL A 263 0.97 -26.46 5.82
CA VAL A 263 0.08 -27.60 5.60
C VAL A 263 -0.69 -27.96 6.89
N GLU A 264 -0.13 -27.68 8.08
CA GLU A 264 -0.79 -27.97 9.36
C GLU A 264 -2.05 -27.13 9.61
N LEU A 265 -2.07 -25.87 9.16
CA LEU A 265 -3.29 -25.04 9.24
C LEU A 265 -4.37 -25.46 8.25
N GLN A 266 -4.01 -26.15 7.17
CA GLN A 266 -4.97 -26.73 6.23
C GLN A 266 -5.47 -28.11 6.69
N SER A 267 -4.64 -28.91 7.38
CA SER A 267 -5.08 -30.18 7.98
C SER A 267 -6.04 -29.96 9.14
N LEU A 268 -5.84 -28.91 9.94
CA LEU A 268 -6.78 -28.46 10.99
C LEU A 268 -8.13 -27.95 10.43
N ARG A 269 -8.17 -27.42 9.20
CA ARG A 269 -9.44 -27.05 8.52
C ARG A 269 -10.16 -28.25 7.91
N ARG A 270 -9.44 -29.28 7.47
CA ARG A 270 -10.04 -30.54 6.98
C ARG A 270 -10.67 -31.37 8.09
N SER A 271 -10.16 -31.30 9.33
CA SER A 271 -10.76 -32.00 10.46
C SER A 271 -11.99 -31.32 11.07
N GLN A 272 -12.26 -30.05 10.71
CA GLN A 272 -13.44 -29.31 11.21
C GLN A 272 -14.59 -29.18 10.19
N SER A 273 -14.46 -29.71 8.97
CA SER A 273 -15.51 -29.62 7.94
C SER A 273 -16.50 -30.80 7.92
N SER A 274 -16.59 -31.60 8.98
CA SER A 274 -17.56 -32.71 9.08
C SER A 274 -18.87 -32.37 9.76
N HIS A 275 -19.15 -31.09 10.07
CA HIS A 275 -20.47 -30.65 10.49
C HIS A 275 -21.09 -29.71 9.44
N HIS A 276 -21.88 -30.33 8.57
CA HIS A 276 -22.93 -29.66 7.82
C HIS A 276 -23.94 -29.08 8.82
N GLU A 277 -24.02 -27.75 8.90
CA GLU A 277 -25.25 -27.07 9.34
C GLU A 277 -25.56 -25.88 8.44
N ASN A 278 -26.85 -25.81 8.08
CA ASN A 278 -27.46 -24.84 7.19
C ASN A 278 -27.28 -23.41 7.71
N TYR A 279 -26.69 -22.53 6.90
CA TYR A 279 -26.88 -21.08 7.03
C TYR A 279 -27.55 -20.53 5.78
N THR A 280 -28.87 -20.74 5.72
CA THR A 280 -29.78 -19.78 5.08
C THR A 280 -30.04 -18.65 6.07
N SER A 281 -29.35 -17.52 5.92
CA SER A 281 -29.89 -16.24 6.36
C SER A 281 -29.58 -15.17 5.32
N PHE A 282 -30.68 -14.68 4.75
CA PHE A 282 -30.74 -13.68 3.70
C PHE A 282 -30.29 -12.32 4.24
N VAL A 283 -29.39 -11.66 3.51
CA VAL A 283 -29.36 -10.19 3.48
C VAL A 283 -29.47 -9.80 2.01
N LYS A 284 -30.69 -9.46 1.59
CA LYS A 284 -30.97 -8.85 0.29
C LYS A 284 -30.41 -7.42 0.31
N TYR A 285 -29.46 -7.12 -0.57
CA TYR A 285 -29.24 -5.75 -1.02
C TYR A 285 -29.73 -5.64 -2.47
N PRO A 286 -30.50 -4.59 -2.81
CA PRO A 286 -31.12 -4.46 -4.11
C PRO A 286 -30.08 -4.07 -5.17
N HIS A 287 -30.22 -4.66 -6.36
CA HIS A 287 -29.63 -4.15 -7.60
C HIS A 287 -30.07 -2.70 -7.84
N PRO A 288 -29.23 -1.84 -8.46
CA PRO A 288 -29.74 -0.63 -9.09
C PRO A 288 -29.50 -0.64 -10.60
N PHE A 289 -30.60 -0.69 -11.35
CA PHE A 289 -30.73 0.10 -12.57
C PHE A 289 -31.39 1.45 -12.18
N LEU A 290 -30.71 2.54 -12.55
CA LEU A 290 -31.21 3.89 -12.87
C LEU A 290 -31.90 4.78 -11.79
N LEU A 291 -31.32 6.00 -11.68
CA LEU A 291 -31.83 7.32 -11.17
C LEU A 291 -31.72 7.58 -9.65
N PRO A 292 -31.76 8.86 -9.15
CA PRO A 292 -31.46 10.22 -9.68
C PRO A 292 -30.41 10.97 -8.76
N PRO A 293 -30.12 12.29 -8.88
CA PRO A 293 -28.98 12.90 -8.19
C PRO A 293 -29.30 13.20 -6.73
N GLN A 294 -28.61 12.53 -5.79
CA GLN A 294 -28.70 12.86 -4.37
C GLN A 294 -27.31 12.80 -3.70
N GLU A 295 -27.01 13.96 -3.10
CA GLU A 295 -26.16 14.26 -1.95
C GLU A 295 -25.08 13.22 -1.59
N LEU A 296 -23.82 13.64 -1.76
CA LEU A 296 -22.66 12.85 -1.38
C LEU A 296 -22.62 12.63 0.15
N PRO A 297 -22.31 11.41 0.62
CA PRO A 297 -22.19 11.08 2.04
C PRO A 297 -21.07 11.88 2.72
N ALA A 298 -21.26 12.19 4.01
CA ALA A 298 -20.45 13.08 4.84
C ALA A 298 -18.94 12.79 4.94
N TRP A 299 -18.44 11.64 4.47
CA TRP A 299 -17.00 11.42 4.33
C TRP A 299 -16.38 12.19 3.14
N ALA A 300 -17.21 12.74 2.25
CA ALA A 300 -16.79 13.53 1.09
C ALA A 300 -16.32 14.96 1.43
N PHE A 301 -16.57 15.43 2.65
CA PHE A 301 -16.08 16.71 3.14
C PHE A 301 -15.18 16.44 4.34
N GLY A 302 -13.89 16.74 4.22
CA GLY A 302 -13.04 16.88 5.40
C GLY A 302 -13.58 18.05 6.20
N ASP A 303 -13.88 17.82 7.48
CA ASP A 303 -14.48 18.81 8.35
C ASP A 303 -13.73 20.15 8.29
N GLU A 304 -14.44 21.18 7.79
CA GLU A 304 -14.11 22.58 7.98
C GLU A 304 -14.36 22.94 9.46
N GLU A 305 -13.32 23.12 10.26
CA GLU A 305 -13.45 24.01 11.42
C GLU A 305 -13.52 25.46 10.91
N LYS A 306 -14.72 26.03 10.86
CA LYS A 306 -14.90 27.49 10.75
C LYS A 306 -14.81 28.16 12.14
N PRO A 307 -14.22 29.37 12.21
CA PRO A 307 -13.87 30.03 13.46
C PRO A 307 -15.09 30.69 14.11
N GLY A 308 -15.33 30.40 15.39
CA GLY A 308 -16.52 30.84 16.11
C GLY A 308 -16.24 31.47 17.47
N ALA A 309 -16.24 32.81 17.48
CA ALA A 309 -16.77 33.68 18.53
C ALA A 309 -16.10 33.74 19.92
N LYS A 310 -15.41 34.87 20.11
CA LYS A 310 -15.17 35.55 21.40
C LYS A 310 -16.39 35.45 22.34
N LYS A 311 -16.19 34.96 23.56
CA LYS A 311 -16.99 35.37 24.73
C LYS A 311 -16.10 36.04 25.76
N ASN A 312 -16.21 37.37 25.81
CA ASN A 312 -15.82 38.21 26.93
C ASN A 312 -16.51 37.72 28.22
N LYS A 313 -15.73 37.41 29.25
CA LYS A 313 -16.15 37.63 30.64
C LYS A 313 -15.05 38.41 31.34
N GLN A 314 -15.18 39.74 31.28
CA GLN A 314 -14.49 40.64 32.20
C GLN A 314 -14.98 40.37 33.62
N LYS A 315 -14.04 40.05 34.50
CA LYS A 315 -14.13 40.29 35.94
C LYS A 315 -14.04 41.80 36.19
N LYS A 316 -15.03 42.38 36.88
CA LYS A 316 -14.94 43.56 37.77
C LYS A 316 -16.15 43.46 38.71
N LYS A 317 -15.96 43.21 40.01
CA LYS A 317 -15.70 44.21 41.08
C LYS A 317 -16.71 45.36 41.06
N SER A 318 -17.81 45.22 41.78
CA SER A 318 -18.16 45.92 43.03
C SER A 318 -19.59 45.57 43.41
#